data_AF-A0A1J5Q125-F1
#
_entry.id   AF-A0A1J5Q125-F1
#
_cell.length_a   1.000
_cell.length_b   1.000
_cell.length_c   1.000
_cell.angle_alpha   90.00
_cell.angle_beta   90.00
_cell.angle_gamma   90.00
#
_symmetry.space_group_name_H-M   'P 1'
#
loop_
_entity.id
_entity.type
_entity.pdbx_description
1 polymer ?
#
loop_
_entity_poly.entity_id
_entity_poly.type
_entity_poly.pdbx_seq_one_letter_code
_entity_poly.pdbx_strand_id
1 'polypeptide(L)'
;MHRLPPDNMAASSWLSLGPIGTGSFGMLVLSSNAPAIFTAQGMESIGMVAAGIGVIAGTLFWGVGLWWLLLAILITIRYFRAGVPFNLGWWGYTFPLGVYTVATLKLGVLLKVGTFSTFGTLLVIVLAAMWMLVAARTVHGGWKGHLFVSPCIEIVS
;
A
#
# COMPACT_ATOMS: atom_id res chain seq x y z
N MET A 1 32.01 -6.02 10.48
CA MET A 1 31.44 -5.74 9.14
C MET A 1 30.08 -6.41 9.04
N HIS A 2 28.99 -5.64 9.18
CA HIS A 2 27.63 -6.19 9.03
C HIS A 2 27.30 -6.33 7.54
N ARG A 3 26.91 -7.53 7.12
CA ARG A 3 26.47 -7.82 5.75
C ARG A 3 25.23 -6.99 5.45
N LEU A 4 25.16 -6.44 4.24
CA LEU A 4 23.94 -5.81 3.73
C LEU A 4 22.78 -6.79 3.96
N PRO A 5 21.64 -6.34 4.51
CA PRO A 5 20.51 -7.22 4.69
C PRO A 5 20.10 -7.84 3.35
N PRO A 6 19.61 -9.10 3.33
CA PRO A 6 19.30 -9.82 2.10
C PRO A 6 18.41 -9.01 1.14
N ASP A 7 18.58 -9.25 -0.15
CA ASP A 7 17.96 -8.49 -1.26
C ASP A 7 16.42 -8.43 -1.24
N ASN A 8 15.75 -9.07 -0.28
CA ASN A 8 14.30 -8.98 -0.04
C ASN A 8 13.87 -7.88 0.95
N MET A 9 14.81 -7.17 1.59
CA MET A 9 14.47 -6.33 2.74
C MET A 9 13.72 -5.05 2.39
N ALA A 10 13.92 -4.48 1.20
CA ALA A 10 13.17 -3.27 0.83
C ALA A 10 11.66 -3.55 0.75
N ALA A 11 11.22 -4.67 0.16
CA ALA A 11 9.81 -5.06 0.14
C ALA A 11 9.23 -5.27 1.55
N SER A 12 10.04 -5.81 2.48
CA SER A 12 9.61 -5.99 3.87
C SER A 12 9.30 -4.67 4.59
N SER A 13 9.97 -3.57 4.23
CA SER A 13 9.70 -2.25 4.82
C SER A 13 8.30 -1.70 4.51
N TRP A 14 7.66 -2.21 3.46
CA TRP A 14 6.30 -1.85 3.07
C TRP A 14 5.23 -2.76 3.69
N LEU A 15 5.62 -3.88 4.32
CA LEU A 15 4.67 -4.84 4.88
C LEU A 15 3.79 -4.21 5.97
N SER A 16 4.33 -3.34 6.81
CA SER A 16 3.55 -2.65 7.84
C SER A 16 2.49 -1.72 7.24
N LEU A 17 2.78 -1.09 6.10
CA LEU A 17 1.86 -0.14 5.46
C LEU A 17 0.59 -0.85 4.92
N GLY A 18 0.70 -2.12 4.52
CA GLY A 18 -0.42 -2.90 3.96
C GLY A 18 -1.60 -3.06 4.94
N PRO A 19 -1.42 -3.71 6.10
CA PRO A 19 -2.47 -3.85 7.11
C PRO A 19 -2.98 -2.51 7.64
N ILE A 20 -2.09 -1.51 7.81
CA ILE A 20 -2.48 -0.17 8.29
C ILE A 20 -3.38 0.53 7.27
N GLY A 21 -2.97 0.55 5.99
CA GLY A 21 -3.75 1.15 4.91
C GLY A 21 -5.09 0.43 4.70
N THR A 22 -5.08 -0.90 4.80
CA THR A 22 -6.30 -1.72 4.71
C THR A 22 -7.24 -1.46 5.89
N GLY A 23 -6.71 -1.35 7.12
CA GLY A 23 -7.49 -0.99 8.31
C GLY A 23 -8.08 0.42 8.21
N SER A 24 -7.30 1.39 7.73
CA SER A 24 -7.80 2.73 7.44
C SER A 24 -8.94 2.70 6.42
N PHE A 25 -8.72 2.09 5.25
CA PHE A 25 -9.73 1.99 4.21
C PHE A 25 -11.01 1.29 4.70
N GLY A 26 -10.86 0.18 5.42
CA GLY A 26 -11.98 -0.57 6.00
C GLY A 26 -12.84 0.29 6.92
N MET A 27 -12.22 1.05 7.82
CA MET A 27 -12.95 1.96 8.73
C MET A 27 -13.70 3.06 7.98
N LEU A 28 -13.12 3.59 6.90
CA LEU A 28 -13.76 4.62 6.07
C LEU A 28 -14.92 4.05 5.21
N VAL A 29 -14.80 2.81 4.77
CA VAL A 29 -15.89 2.10 4.07
C VAL A 29 -17.03 1.80 5.05
N LEU A 30 -16.72 1.28 6.25
CA LEU A 30 -17.72 1.08 7.29
C LEU A 30 -18.42 2.39 7.65
N SER A 31 -17.65 3.47 7.80
CA SER A 31 -18.17 4.80 8.05
C SER A 31 -19.20 5.24 7.00
N SER A 32 -18.88 5.05 5.72
CA SER A 32 -19.75 5.47 4.60
C SER A 32 -21.06 4.69 4.54
N ASN A 33 -21.04 3.42 4.96
CA ASN A 33 -22.19 2.52 4.80
C ASN A 33 -23.02 2.38 6.08
N ALA A 34 -22.46 2.71 7.25
CA ALA A 34 -23.13 2.57 8.53
C ALA A 34 -24.51 3.28 8.58
N PRO A 35 -24.68 4.54 8.16
CA PRO A 35 -25.98 5.21 8.26
C PRO A 35 -27.09 4.46 7.55
N ALA A 36 -26.86 4.00 6.31
CA ALA A 36 -27.86 3.28 5.53
C ALA A 36 -28.19 1.90 6.14
N ILE A 37 -27.16 1.15 6.57
CA ILE A 37 -27.33 -0.18 7.15
C ILE A 37 -28.13 -0.12 8.46
N PHE A 38 -27.77 0.81 9.35
CA PHE A 38 -28.44 0.94 10.66
C PHE A 38 -29.84 1.56 10.53
N THR A 39 -30.06 2.51 9.62
CA THR A 39 -31.39 3.09 9.37
C THR A 39 -32.38 2.02 8.90
N ALA A 40 -31.94 1.08 8.05
CA ALA A 40 -32.77 -0.05 7.61
C ALA A 40 -33.22 -0.96 8.76
N GLN A 41 -32.59 -0.86 9.93
CA GLN A 41 -32.93 -1.61 11.14
C GLN A 41 -33.61 -0.73 12.22
N GLY A 42 -34.03 0.49 11.88
CA GLY A 42 -34.62 1.44 12.84
C GLY A 42 -33.62 2.04 13.84
N MET A 43 -32.32 1.93 13.58
CA MET A 43 -31.22 2.34 14.47
C MET A 43 -30.46 3.58 13.93
N GLU A 44 -31.16 4.57 13.40
CA GLU A 44 -30.57 5.73 12.71
C GLU A 44 -29.48 6.46 13.55
N SER A 45 -29.74 6.70 14.84
CA SER A 45 -28.81 7.38 15.73
C SER A 45 -27.49 6.62 15.90
N ILE A 46 -27.55 5.29 15.99
CA ILE A 46 -26.36 4.42 16.06
C ILE A 46 -25.59 4.48 14.75
N GLY A 47 -26.29 4.50 13.61
CA GLY A 47 -25.68 4.63 12.29
C GLY A 47 -24.83 5.90 12.15
N MET A 48 -25.33 7.04 12.63
CA MET A 48 -24.58 8.30 12.63
C MET A 48 -23.33 8.24 13.54
N VAL A 49 -23.45 7.68 14.74
CA VAL A 49 -22.32 7.52 15.66
C VAL A 49 -21.26 6.59 15.07
N ALA A 50 -21.66 5.44 14.54
CA ALA A 50 -20.77 4.49 13.89
C ALA A 50 -20.05 5.11 12.67
N ALA A 51 -20.75 5.94 11.90
CA ALA A 51 -20.14 6.70 10.82
C ALA A 51 -19.02 7.61 11.31
N GLY A 52 -19.27 8.39 12.37
CA GLY A 52 -18.26 9.27 12.97
C GLY A 52 -17.05 8.50 13.52
N ILE A 53 -17.28 7.40 14.25
CA ILE A 53 -16.22 6.54 14.77
C ILE A 53 -15.35 6.00 13.62
N GLY A 54 -15.96 5.53 12.53
CA GLY A 54 -15.23 5.00 11.39
C GLY A 54 -14.36 6.07 10.69
N VAL A 55 -14.82 7.32 10.60
CA VAL A 55 -13.98 8.42 10.07
C VAL A 55 -12.78 8.66 10.98
N ILE A 56 -13.00 8.75 12.30
CA ILE A 56 -11.95 9.03 13.28
C ILE A 56 -10.91 7.89 13.27
N ALA A 57 -11.35 6.64 13.41
CA ALA A 57 -10.47 5.48 13.40
C ALA A 57 -9.71 5.35 12.06
N GLY A 58 -10.41 5.54 10.94
CA GLY A 58 -9.81 5.52 9.61
C GLY A 58 -8.71 6.57 9.42
N THR A 59 -8.95 7.79 9.93
CA THR A 59 -7.99 8.90 9.89
C THR A 59 -6.78 8.64 10.80
N LEU A 60 -7.00 8.07 11.99
CA LEU A 60 -5.91 7.70 12.89
C LEU A 60 -4.99 6.63 12.27
N PHE A 61 -5.56 5.55 11.72
CA PHE A 61 -4.78 4.55 11.00
C PHE A 61 -4.04 5.15 9.80
N TRP A 62 -4.67 6.05 9.05
CA TRP A 62 -4.03 6.75 7.94
C TRP A 62 -2.81 7.57 8.42
N GLY A 63 -2.93 8.28 9.54
CA GLY A 63 -1.85 9.06 10.13
C GLY A 63 -0.66 8.20 10.57
N VAL A 64 -0.93 7.06 11.23
CA VAL A 64 0.12 6.07 11.55
C VAL A 64 0.76 5.52 10.26
N GLY A 65 -0.05 5.26 9.23
CA GLY A 65 0.44 4.81 7.94
C GLY A 65 1.35 5.82 7.26
N LEU A 66 1.15 7.13 7.47
CA LEU A 66 2.00 8.16 6.87
C LEU A 66 3.45 8.04 7.36
N TRP A 67 3.65 7.76 8.64
CA TRP A 67 4.98 7.48 9.20
C TRP A 67 5.65 6.28 8.52
N TRP A 68 4.91 5.18 8.36
CA TRP A 68 5.43 3.98 7.70
C TRP A 68 5.70 4.19 6.21
N LEU A 69 4.86 4.97 5.52
CA LEU A 69 5.07 5.34 4.13
C LEU A 69 6.38 6.13 3.97
N LEU A 70 6.64 7.10 4.84
CA LEU A 70 7.89 7.87 4.81
C LEU A 70 9.13 6.98 5.01
N LEU A 71 9.09 6.09 6.00
CA LEU A 71 10.17 5.11 6.22
C LEU A 71 10.38 4.21 5.00
N ALA A 72 9.29 3.69 4.43
CA ALA A 72 9.34 2.81 3.28
C ALA A 72 9.93 3.52 2.04
N ILE A 73 9.58 4.80 1.81
CA ILE A 73 10.17 5.65 0.76
C ILE A 73 11.67 5.84 1.00
N LEU A 74 12.10 6.19 2.22
CA LEU A 74 13.52 6.41 2.54
C LEU A 74 14.36 5.14 2.33
N ILE A 75 13.86 3.99 2.78
CA ILE A 75 14.52 2.69 2.60
C ILE A 75 14.60 2.36 1.10
N THR A 76 13.52 2.59 0.37
CA THR A 76 13.44 2.32 -1.08
C THR A 76 14.44 3.18 -1.85
N ILE A 77 14.55 4.48 -1.55
CA ILE A 77 15.55 5.38 -2.16
C ILE A 77 16.97 4.89 -1.85
N ARG A 78 17.26 4.52 -0.59
CA ARG A 78 18.56 3.97 -0.20
C ARG A 78 18.90 2.70 -0.97
N TYR A 79 17.93 1.81 -1.12
CA TYR A 79 18.07 0.54 -1.82
C TYR A 79 18.35 0.76 -3.32
N PHE A 80 17.62 1.66 -3.97
CA PHE A 80 17.90 2.04 -5.36
C PHE A 80 19.29 2.66 -5.54
N ARG A 81 19.72 3.51 -4.60
CA ARG A 81 21.08 4.10 -4.61
C ARG A 81 22.20 3.09 -4.39
N ALA A 82 21.90 1.95 -3.76
CA ALA A 82 22.84 0.85 -3.59
C ALA A 82 22.96 -0.06 -4.82
N GLY A 83 22.19 0.21 -5.89
CA GLY A 83 22.30 -0.52 -7.16
C GLY A 83 21.79 -1.96 -7.10
N VAL A 84 20.91 -2.29 -6.14
CA VAL A 84 20.45 -3.66 -5.95
C VAL A 84 19.65 -4.12 -7.18
N PRO A 85 19.94 -5.32 -7.73
CA PRO A 85 19.29 -5.80 -8.94
C PRO A 85 17.79 -6.04 -8.76
N PHE A 86 17.08 -6.03 -9.88
CA PHE A 86 15.66 -6.34 -9.92
C PHE A 86 15.40 -7.78 -9.47
N ASN A 87 14.38 -7.97 -8.64
CA ASN A 87 13.83 -9.27 -8.29
C ASN A 87 12.30 -9.21 -8.21
N LEU A 88 11.64 -10.37 -8.26
CA LEU A 88 10.17 -10.47 -8.23
C LEU A 88 9.54 -9.92 -6.94
N GLY A 89 10.31 -9.82 -5.85
CA GLY A 89 9.85 -9.23 -4.59
C GLY A 89 9.44 -7.76 -4.71
N TRP A 90 9.82 -7.06 -5.78
CA TRP A 90 9.39 -5.69 -6.04
C TRP A 90 7.88 -5.55 -6.25
N TRP A 91 7.18 -6.63 -6.60
CA TRP A 91 5.72 -6.62 -6.61
C TRP A 91 5.12 -6.33 -5.23
N GLY A 92 5.83 -6.65 -4.15
CA GLY A 92 5.41 -6.41 -2.77
C GLY A 92 5.22 -4.94 -2.39
N TYR A 93 5.70 -4.00 -3.21
CA TYR A 93 5.48 -2.56 -2.98
C TYR A 93 4.09 -2.08 -3.41
N THR A 94 3.52 -2.72 -4.43
CA THR A 94 2.32 -2.22 -5.12
C THR A 94 1.07 -2.32 -4.25
N PHE A 95 0.90 -3.43 -3.53
CA PHE A 95 -0.26 -3.63 -2.67
C PHE A 95 -0.33 -2.62 -1.51
N PRO A 96 0.71 -2.47 -0.66
CA PRO A 96 0.68 -1.50 0.44
C PRO A 96 0.48 -0.06 -0.02
N LEU A 97 1.14 0.34 -1.12
CA LEU A 97 0.95 1.66 -1.71
C LEU A 97 -0.48 1.82 -2.25
N GLY A 98 -1.02 0.79 -2.91
CA GLY A 98 -2.38 0.77 -3.45
C GLY A 98 -3.45 0.95 -2.39
N VAL A 99 -3.41 0.16 -1.31
CA VAL A 99 -4.41 0.27 -0.23
C VAL A 99 -4.31 1.62 0.49
N TYR A 100 -3.11 2.14 0.69
CA TYR A 100 -2.92 3.48 1.27
C TYR A 100 -3.44 4.60 0.35
N THR A 101 -3.27 4.44 -0.96
CA THR A 101 -3.79 5.37 -1.98
C THR A 101 -5.31 5.45 -1.95
N VAL A 102 -6.00 4.31 -1.96
CA VAL A 102 -7.48 4.31 -1.93
C VAL A 102 -8.03 4.80 -0.59
N ALA A 103 -7.36 4.52 0.53
CA ALA A 103 -7.69 5.11 1.83
C ALA A 103 -7.60 6.65 1.79
N THR A 104 -6.51 7.17 1.21
CA THR A 104 -6.28 8.61 1.05
C THR A 104 -7.35 9.29 0.19
N LEU A 105 -7.68 8.71 -0.97
CA LEU A 105 -8.74 9.23 -1.84
C LEU A 105 -10.11 9.18 -1.14
N LYS A 106 -10.39 8.12 -0.39
CA LYS A 106 -11.64 8.00 0.38
C LYS A 106 -11.75 9.06 1.47
N LEU A 107 -10.65 9.41 2.16
CA LEU A 107 -10.61 10.55 3.07
C LEU A 107 -10.92 11.87 2.36
N GLY A 108 -10.38 12.08 1.15
CA GLY A 108 -10.69 13.26 0.34
C GLY A 108 -12.18 13.40 0.04
N VAL A 109 -12.85 12.30 -0.30
CA VAL A 109 -14.30 12.27 -0.52
C VAL A 109 -15.08 12.53 0.76
N LEU A 110 -14.70 11.91 1.89
CA LEU A 110 -15.45 11.99 3.14
C LEU A 110 -15.27 13.33 3.87
N LEU A 111 -14.04 13.82 3.98
CA LEU A 111 -13.71 15.05 4.70
C LEU A 111 -13.90 16.31 3.85
N LYS A 112 -14.01 16.17 2.52
CA LYS A 112 -14.08 17.28 1.56
C LYS A 112 -12.91 18.26 1.67
N VAL A 113 -11.76 17.78 2.13
CA VAL A 113 -10.51 18.55 2.21
C VAL A 113 -9.66 18.23 0.99
N GLY A 114 -9.46 19.22 0.10
CA GLY A 114 -8.78 19.04 -1.19
C GLY A 114 -7.37 18.46 -1.09
N THR A 115 -6.65 18.70 0.01
CA THR A 115 -5.31 18.18 0.25
C THR A 115 -5.24 16.65 0.15
N PHE A 116 -6.23 15.93 0.69
CA PHE A 116 -6.27 14.46 0.58
C PHE A 116 -6.48 13.99 -0.86
N SER A 117 -7.33 14.67 -1.64
CA SER A 117 -7.54 14.32 -3.05
C SER A 117 -6.29 14.57 -3.89
N THR A 118 -5.60 15.70 -3.68
CA THR A 118 -4.33 16.00 -4.34
C THR A 118 -3.26 14.98 -3.96
N PHE A 119 -3.10 14.69 -2.68
CA PHE A 119 -2.13 13.71 -2.20
C PHE A 119 -2.44 12.29 -2.71
N GLY A 120 -3.70 11.87 -2.67
CA GLY A 120 -4.13 10.59 -3.23
C GLY A 120 -3.86 10.48 -4.72
N THR A 121 -4.07 11.55 -5.49
CA THR A 121 -3.75 11.59 -6.93
C THR A 121 -2.26 11.43 -7.18
N LEU A 122 -1.41 12.09 -6.38
CA LEU A 122 0.05 11.88 -6.47
C LEU A 122 0.43 10.43 -6.17
N LEU A 123 -0.17 9.81 -5.15
CA LEU A 123 0.06 8.40 -4.84
C LEU A 123 -0.39 7.47 -5.98
N VAL A 124 -1.49 7.76 -6.68
CA VAL A 124 -1.92 7.03 -7.89
C VAL A 124 -0.85 7.09 -8.98
N ILE A 125 -0.31 8.29 -9.25
CA ILE A 125 0.74 8.47 -10.28
C ILE A 125 1.99 7.65 -9.91
N VAL A 126 2.42 7.72 -8.66
CA VAL A 126 3.58 6.95 -8.15
C VAL A 126 3.32 5.45 -8.25
N LEU A 127 2.14 4.98 -7.85
CA LEU A 127 1.74 3.59 -7.94
C LEU A 127 1.74 3.09 -9.39
N ALA A 128 1.17 3.86 -10.31
CA ALA A 128 1.15 3.51 -11.73
C ALA A 128 2.56 3.44 -12.32
N ALA A 129 3.41 4.42 -12.04
CA ALA A 129 4.81 4.42 -12.48
C ALA A 129 5.58 3.21 -11.93
N MET A 130 5.41 2.90 -10.65
CA MET A 130 6.02 1.75 -10.00
C MET A 130 5.54 0.44 -10.61
N TRP A 131 4.22 0.29 -10.81
CA TRP A 131 3.62 -0.90 -11.40
C TRP A 131 4.16 -1.12 -12.83
N MET A 132 4.19 -0.08 -13.66
CA MET A 132 4.72 -0.15 -15.03
C MET A 132 6.20 -0.54 -15.06
N LEU A 133 7.02 0.02 -14.17
CA LEU A 133 8.43 -0.34 -14.04
C LEU A 133 8.61 -1.82 -13.68
N VAL A 134 7.91 -2.29 -12.64
CA VAL A 134 8.01 -3.69 -12.19
C VAL A 134 7.50 -4.63 -13.27
N ALA A 135 6.35 -4.34 -13.88
CA ALA A 135 5.78 -5.13 -14.97
C ALA A 135 6.74 -5.24 -16.17
N ALA A 136 7.31 -4.13 -16.63
CA ALA A 136 8.27 -4.14 -17.74
C ALA A 136 9.52 -4.99 -17.43
N ARG A 137 10.04 -4.90 -16.20
CA ARG A 137 11.20 -5.70 -15.76
C ARG A 137 10.86 -7.18 -15.60
N THR A 138 9.66 -7.50 -15.11
CA THR A 138 9.14 -8.87 -15.05
C THR A 138 9.02 -9.47 -16.44
N VAL A 139 8.42 -8.76 -17.40
CA VAL A 139 8.29 -9.23 -18.79
C VAL A 139 9.66 -9.44 -19.42
N HIS A 140 10.56 -8.47 -19.31
CA HIS A 140 11.92 -8.55 -19.86
C HIS A 140 12.72 -9.71 -19.27
N GLY A 141 12.70 -9.88 -17.94
CA GLY A 141 13.42 -10.97 -17.29
C GLY A 141 12.78 -12.34 -17.55
N GLY A 142 11.45 -12.39 -17.68
CA GLY A 142 10.72 -13.59 -18.08
C GLY A 142 11.07 -14.03 -19.49
N TRP A 143 11.15 -13.09 -20.45
CA TRP A 143 11.58 -13.37 -21.82
C TRP A 143 13.03 -13.82 -21.93
N LYS A 144 13.92 -13.35 -21.05
CA LYS A 144 15.32 -13.81 -20.98
C LYS A 144 15.52 -15.15 -20.25
N GLY A 145 14.48 -15.73 -19.65
CA GLY A 145 14.55 -17.03 -18.96
C GLY A 145 15.26 -17.02 -17.60
N HIS A 146 15.80 -15.89 -17.15
CA HIS A 146 16.54 -15.80 -15.88
C HIS A 146 15.66 -15.53 -14.65
N LEU A 147 14.37 -15.24 -14.84
CA LEU A 147 13.48 -14.82 -13.76
C LEU A 147 12.89 -15.98 -12.94
N PHE A 148 12.82 -17.17 -13.53
CA PHE A 148 12.22 -18.37 -12.94
C PHE A 148 13.27 -19.46 -12.64
N VAL A 149 14.53 -19.07 -12.44
CA VAL A 149 15.58 -20.03 -12.05
C VAL A 149 15.31 -20.44 -10.61
N SER A 150 14.79 -21.64 -10.42
CA SER A 150 14.66 -22.31 -9.14
C SER A 150 15.99 -23.02 -8.83
N PRO A 151 16.81 -22.54 -7.88
CA PRO A 151 18.10 -23.19 -7.54
C PRO A 151 17.94 -24.64 -7.07
N CYS A 152 16.72 -25.04 -6.69
CA CYS A 152 16.36 -26.39 -6.29
C CYS A 152 16.20 -27.40 -7.45
N ILE A 153 16.26 -26.96 -8.71
CA ILE A 153 16.18 -27.84 -9.90
C ILE A 153 17.56 -28.07 -10.55
N GLU A 154 18.62 -27.37 -10.14
CA GLU A 154 19.99 -27.59 -10.64
C GLU A 154 20.70 -28.83 -10.02
N ILE A 155 19.95 -29.71 -9.35
CA ILE A 155 20.50 -31.00 -8.91
C ILE A 155 20.12 -32.05 -9.97
N VAL A 156 21.14 -32.49 -10.71
CA VAL A 156 21.16 -33.58 -11.71
C VAL A 156 20.89 -33.18 -13.16
N SER A 157 21.93 -32.72 -13.87
CA SER A 157 22.18 -33.10 -15.27
C SER A 157 23.67 -33.08 -15.57
#